data_AF-A0A8J5MGI1-F1
#
_entry.id   AF-A0A8J5MGI1-F1
#
_cell.length_a   1.000
_cell.length_b   1.000
_cell.length_c   1.000
_cell.angle_alpha   90.00
_cell.angle_beta   90.00
_cell.angle_gamma   90.00
#
_symmetry.space_group_name_H-M   'P 1'
#
loop_
_entity.id
_entity.type
_entity.pdbx_description
1 polymer ?
#
loop_
_entity_poly.entity_id
_entity_poly.type
_entity_poly.pdbx_seq_one_letter_code
_entity_poly.pdbx_strand_id
1 'polypeptide(L)'
;MSRTRFETIRANVRLHAPSSCTEGYKPMDPLWHTRVPVGAASLNENTVRTKARSSARTYLPSKPDKYGVRFYAVVGWGSLYGHSVFDNGSGNTQASPPAELYCSLFSSYEGLWLAC
;
A
#
# COMPACT_ATOMS: atom_id res chain seq x y z
N MET A 1 23.11 1.88 18.61
CA MET A 1 22.51 0.55 18.91
C MET A 1 23.55 -0.52 18.61
N SER A 2 23.70 -1.57 19.43
CA SER A 2 24.64 -2.66 19.13
C SER A 2 24.10 -3.57 18.03
N ARG A 3 25.02 -4.21 17.28
CA ARG A 3 24.67 -5.15 16.20
C ARG A 3 23.73 -6.26 16.67
N THR A 4 24.07 -6.90 17.79
CA THR A 4 23.26 -7.98 18.37
C THR A 4 21.84 -7.51 18.67
N ARG A 5 21.70 -6.32 19.28
CA ARG A 5 20.38 -5.75 19.60
C ARG A 5 19.56 -5.49 18.33
N PHE A 6 20.17 -4.98 17.27
CA PHE A 6 19.49 -4.77 15.99
C PHE A 6 19.02 -6.09 15.35
N GLU A 7 19.88 -7.10 15.32
CA GLU A 7 19.56 -8.42 14.74
C GLU A 7 18.42 -9.11 15.51
N THR A 8 18.43 -9.03 16.85
CA THR A 8 17.35 -9.55 17.70
C THR A 8 16.03 -8.83 17.43
N ILE A 9 16.02 -7.50 17.33
CA ILE A 9 14.80 -6.75 17.04
C ILE A 9 14.27 -7.16 15.66
N ARG A 10 15.10 -7.09 14.62
CA ARG A 10 14.70 -7.39 13.24
C ARG A 10 14.09 -8.79 13.09
N ALA A 11 14.63 -9.79 13.79
CA ALA A 11 14.14 -11.16 13.73
C ALA A 11 12.77 -11.36 14.39
N ASN A 12 12.36 -10.45 15.28
CA ASN A 12 11.14 -10.59 16.08
C ASN A 12 10.05 -9.55 15.73
N VAL A 13 10.29 -8.66 14.76
CA VAL A 13 9.24 -7.76 14.26
C VAL A 13 8.12 -8.58 13.63
N ARG A 14 6.90 -8.42 14.15
CA ARG A 14 5.69 -9.01 13.58
C ARG A 14 4.73 -7.88 13.22
N LEU A 15 4.19 -7.95 12.01
CA LEU A 15 3.08 -7.10 11.60
C LEU A 15 1.80 -7.89 11.83
N HIS A 16 0.88 -7.31 12.57
CA HIS A 16 -0.45 -7.86 12.77
C HIS A 16 -1.41 -7.16 11.82
N ALA A 17 -2.40 -7.89 11.30
CA ALA A 17 -3.54 -7.24 10.67
C ALA A 17 -4.12 -6.23 11.67
N PRO A 18 -4.60 -5.06 11.22
CA PRO A 18 -5.31 -4.15 12.10
C PRO A 18 -6.54 -4.88 12.61
N SER A 19 -6.42 -5.49 13.80
CA SER A 19 -7.49 -6.21 14.48
C SER A 19 -8.53 -5.16 14.84
N SER A 20 -9.52 -4.98 13.96
CA SER A 20 -10.58 -3.99 14.08
C SER A 20 -10.07 -2.62 14.55
N CYS A 21 -9.63 -1.77 13.62
CA CYS A 21 -9.53 -0.35 13.91
C CYS A 21 -10.94 0.10 14.34
N THR A 22 -11.15 0.21 15.65
CA THR A 22 -12.45 0.55 16.23
C THR A 22 -12.79 1.93 15.70
N GLU A 23 -14.04 2.16 15.26
CA GLU A 23 -14.44 3.39 14.57
C GLU A 23 -14.02 4.68 15.28
N GLY A 24 -13.85 4.65 16.61
CA GLY A 24 -13.35 5.76 17.42
C GLY A 24 -11.88 6.17 17.22
N TYR A 25 -11.04 5.39 16.52
CA TYR A 25 -9.65 5.78 16.23
C TYR A 25 -9.50 6.61 14.96
N LYS A 26 -10.43 6.47 14.00
CA LYS A 26 -10.40 7.21 12.72
C LYS A 26 -10.36 8.75 12.92
N PRO A 27 -11.15 9.34 13.84
CA PRO A 27 -11.10 10.79 14.09
C PRO A 27 -9.87 11.23 14.90
N MET A 28 -9.21 10.29 15.59
CA MET A 28 -8.04 10.55 16.43
C MET A 28 -6.73 10.43 15.66
N ASP A 29 -6.72 9.77 14.50
CA ASP A 29 -5.58 9.75 13.59
C ASP A 29 -5.64 11.00 12.70
N PRO A 30 -4.78 12.02 12.95
CA PRO A 30 -4.77 13.24 12.15
C PRO A 30 -4.43 12.96 10.68
N LEU A 31 -3.88 11.78 10.36
CA LEU A 31 -3.56 11.34 9.00
C LEU A 31 -4.67 10.50 8.36
N TRP A 32 -5.80 10.28 9.03
CA TRP A 32 -6.91 9.49 8.51
C TRP A 32 -7.59 10.17 7.31
N HIS A 33 -7.83 11.48 7.44
CA HIS A 33 -8.52 12.30 6.44
C HIS A 33 -7.59 12.93 5.39
N THR A 34 -6.26 12.90 5.61
CA THR A 34 -5.28 13.49 4.69
C THR A 34 -4.88 12.57 3.54
N ARG A 35 -5.59 11.45 3.35
CA ARG A 35 -5.24 10.41 2.38
C ARG A 35 -5.70 10.70 0.95
N VAL A 36 -6.38 11.83 0.72
CA VAL A 36 -6.77 12.25 -0.62
C VAL A 36 -5.75 13.28 -1.13
N PRO A 37 -5.08 13.03 -2.27
CA PRO A 37 -4.21 14.02 -2.88
C PRO A 37 -5.02 15.28 -3.21
N VAL A 38 -4.53 16.45 -2.79
CA VAL A 38 -5.08 17.74 -3.25
C VAL A 38 -4.28 18.16 -4.48
N GLY A 39 -4.94 18.21 -5.64
CA GLY A 39 -4.34 18.55 -6.93
C GLY A 39 -3.90 17.33 -7.76
N ALA A 40 -3.00 17.54 -8.72
CA ALA A 40 -2.56 16.49 -9.63
C ALA A 40 -1.78 15.40 -8.87
N ALA A 41 -2.15 14.15 -9.13
CA ALA A 41 -1.48 12.97 -8.60
C ALA A 41 -1.23 11.94 -9.71
N SER A 42 -0.17 11.15 -9.55
CA SER A 42 0.15 10.04 -10.44
C SER A 42 -0.11 8.71 -9.72
N LEU A 43 -0.85 7.82 -10.37
CA LEU A 43 -0.95 6.42 -9.99
C LEU A 43 0.08 5.62 -10.79
N ASN A 44 0.93 4.85 -10.11
CA ASN A 44 1.84 3.94 -10.80
C ASN A 44 2.07 2.65 -10.01
N GLU A 45 2.39 1.57 -10.74
CA GLU A 45 2.84 0.31 -10.16
C GLU A 45 4.32 0.39 -9.79
N ASN A 46 4.61 0.18 -8.51
CA ASN A 46 5.93 0.16 -7.93
C ASN A 46 6.34 -1.27 -7.54
N THR A 47 7.64 -1.56 -7.62
CA THR A 47 8.20 -2.88 -7.32
C THR A 47 9.14 -2.79 -6.14
N VAL A 48 8.93 -3.63 -5.13
CA VAL A 48 9.92 -3.91 -4.10
C VAL A 48 10.57 -5.26 -4.39
N ARG A 49 11.88 -5.24 -4.66
CA ARG A 49 12.68 -6.43 -4.88
C ARG A 49 12.59 -7.34 -3.66
N THR A 50 12.26 -8.61 -3.87
CA THR A 50 12.31 -9.62 -2.82
C THR A 50 12.78 -10.97 -3.34
N LYS A 51 13.53 -11.69 -2.51
CA LYS A 51 13.89 -13.10 -2.72
C LYS A 51 13.03 -14.05 -1.89
N ALA A 52 12.14 -13.53 -1.04
CA ALA A 52 11.27 -14.34 -0.21
C ALA A 52 10.34 -15.21 -1.08
N ARG A 53 9.96 -16.38 -0.54
CA ARG A 53 8.95 -17.25 -1.14
C ARG A 53 7.58 -16.73 -0.70
N SER A 54 6.91 -15.98 -1.58
CA SER A 54 5.60 -15.40 -1.33
C SER A 54 4.74 -15.54 -2.58
N SER A 55 3.44 -15.79 -2.41
CA SER A 55 2.46 -15.83 -3.51
C SER A 55 2.29 -14.46 -4.17
N ALA A 56 2.55 -13.36 -3.45
CA ALA A 56 2.48 -12.01 -3.98
C ALA A 56 3.69 -11.60 -4.86
N ARG A 57 4.68 -12.49 -5.01
CA ARG A 57 5.87 -12.23 -5.81
C ARG A 57 5.57 -12.45 -7.29
N THR A 58 5.63 -11.38 -8.07
CA THR A 58 5.39 -11.41 -9.52
C THR A 58 6.69 -11.29 -10.32
N TYR A 59 6.66 -11.73 -11.58
CA TYR A 59 7.72 -11.54 -12.56
C TYR A 59 7.29 -10.49 -13.60
N LEU A 60 8.12 -9.48 -13.86
CA LEU A 60 7.91 -8.51 -14.93
C LEU A 60 9.24 -8.24 -15.64
N PRO A 61 9.40 -8.65 -16.92
CA PRO A 61 10.68 -8.58 -17.61
C PRO A 61 11.13 -7.15 -17.94
N SER A 62 10.20 -6.20 -18.03
CA SER A 62 10.48 -4.80 -18.39
C SER A 62 11.06 -3.98 -17.24
N LYS A 63 10.98 -4.45 -15.99
CA LYS A 63 11.52 -3.76 -14.83
C LYS A 63 12.95 -4.23 -14.52
N PRO A 64 13.82 -3.36 -13.98
CA PRO A 64 15.16 -3.76 -13.56
C PRO A 64 15.12 -4.88 -12.52
N ASP A 65 14.13 -4.80 -11.61
CA ASP A 65 13.82 -5.84 -10.65
C ASP A 65 12.73 -6.76 -11.18
N LYS A 66 13.17 -7.82 -11.87
CA LYS A 66 12.25 -8.75 -12.53
C LYS A 66 11.32 -9.43 -11.52
N TYR A 67 11.87 -9.94 -10.42
CA TYR A 67 11.11 -10.59 -9.36
C TYR A 67 10.94 -9.65 -8.15
N GLY A 68 9.69 -9.39 -7.78
CA GLY A 68 9.37 -8.50 -6.67
C GLY A 68 7.91 -8.58 -6.26
N VAL A 69 7.59 -7.97 -5.13
CA VAL A 69 6.21 -7.68 -4.75
C VAL A 69 5.85 -6.34 -5.35
N ARG A 70 4.70 -6.27 -6.00
CA ARG A 70 4.23 -5.07 -6.69
C ARG A 70 2.99 -4.52 -6.02
N PHE A 71 2.92 -3.20 -5.97
CA PHE A 71 1.81 -2.46 -5.39
C PHE A 71 1.59 -1.18 -6.19
N TYR A 72 0.37 -0.70 -6.18
CA TYR A 72 0.04 0.61 -6.71
C TYR A 72 0.29 1.66 -5.65
N ALA A 73 0.87 2.79 -6.03
CA ALA A 73 0.99 3.96 -5.17
C ALA A 73 0.44 5.19 -5.86
N VAL A 74 -0.25 6.03 -5.10
CA VAL A 74 -0.68 7.37 -5.50
C VAL A 74 0.30 8.37 -4.92
N VAL A 75 0.95 9.13 -5.80
CA VAL A 75 1.96 10.12 -5.43
C VAL A 75 1.52 11.51 -5.92
N GLY A 76 1.60 12.50 -5.03
CA GLY A 76 1.25 13.88 -5.37
C GLY A 76 2.34 14.53 -6.21
N TRP A 77 1.95 15.27 -7.26
CA TRP A 77 2.89 15.89 -8.20
C TRP A 77 3.78 16.94 -7.53
N GLY A 78 3.19 17.83 -6.71
CA GLY A 78 3.89 18.99 -6.17
C GLY A 78 4.91 18.69 -5.07
N SER A 79 4.76 17.56 -4.36
CA SER A 79 5.55 17.23 -3.17
C SER A 79 6.21 15.84 -3.23
N LEU A 80 5.93 15.05 -4.27
CA LEU A 80 6.30 13.63 -4.36
C LEU A 80 5.88 12.81 -3.14
N TYR A 81 4.83 13.26 -2.44
CA TYR A 81 4.31 12.61 -1.24
C TYR A 81 3.47 11.40 -1.63
N GLY A 82 3.75 10.24 -1.00
CA GLY A 82 2.94 9.03 -1.16
C GLY A 82 1.64 9.14 -0.36
N HIS A 83 0.53 9.40 -1.04
CA HIS A 83 -0.79 9.56 -0.42
C HIS A 83 -1.40 8.21 -0.04
N SER A 84 -1.26 7.21 -0.91
CA SER A 84 -1.78 5.88 -0.66
C SER A 84 -0.96 4.81 -1.35
N VAL A 85 -1.02 3.61 -0.80
CA VAL A 85 -0.42 2.39 -1.35
C VAL A 85 -1.45 1.27 -1.20
N PHE A 86 -1.65 0.48 -2.25
CA PHE A 86 -2.52 -0.69 -2.21
C PHE A 86 -1.95 -1.83 -3.05
N ASP A 87 -2.31 -3.07 -2.70
CA ASP A 87 -1.75 -4.24 -3.34
C ASP A 87 -2.20 -4.38 -4.81
N ASN A 88 -1.41 -5.06 -5.64
CA ASN A 88 -1.75 -5.27 -7.05
C ASN A 88 -2.63 -6.51 -7.30
N GLY A 89 -2.99 -7.26 -6.27
CA GLY A 89 -3.81 -8.48 -6.31
C GLY A 89 -3.05 -9.77 -6.50
N SER A 90 -1.73 -9.72 -6.70
CA SER A 90 -0.97 -10.95 -6.91
C SER A 90 -1.04 -11.87 -5.70
N GLY A 91 -1.40 -13.13 -5.96
CA GLY A 91 -1.53 -14.14 -4.92
C GLY A 91 -2.73 -13.95 -4.00
N ASN A 92 -3.61 -12.98 -4.27
CA ASN A 92 -4.90 -12.85 -3.60
C ASN A 92 -5.86 -13.93 -4.14
N THR A 93 -6.52 -14.64 -3.24
CA THR A 93 -7.53 -15.66 -3.56
C THR A 93 -8.96 -15.18 -3.35
N GLN A 94 -9.15 -13.93 -2.94
CA GLN A 94 -10.47 -13.33 -2.78
C GLN A 94 -11.10 -13.00 -4.15
N ALA A 95 -12.43 -13.02 -4.22
CA ALA A 95 -13.17 -12.78 -5.46
C ALA A 95 -13.13 -11.32 -5.93
N SER A 96 -12.97 -10.37 -5.01
CA SER A 96 -12.99 -8.95 -5.33
C SER A 96 -11.63 -8.47 -5.86
N PRO A 97 -11.59 -7.74 -6.98
CA PRO A 97 -10.37 -7.15 -7.49
C PRO A 97 -9.83 -6.08 -6.53
N PRO A 98 -8.49 -5.91 -6.42
CA PRO A 98 -7.87 -4.97 -5.48
C PRO A 98 -8.30 -3.52 -5.65
N ALA A 99 -8.56 -3.09 -6.89
CA ALA A 99 -9.04 -1.74 -7.17
C ALA A 99 -10.45 -1.51 -6.58
N GLU A 100 -11.33 -2.51 -6.63
CA GLU A 100 -12.66 -2.42 -6.04
C GLU A 100 -12.58 -2.41 -4.51
N LEU A 101 -11.72 -3.25 -3.92
CA LEU A 101 -11.45 -3.21 -2.48
C LEU A 101 -10.91 -1.84 -2.06
N TYR A 102 -10.00 -1.25 -2.84
CA TYR A 102 -9.49 0.09 -2.59
C TYR A 102 -10.60 1.14 -2.67
N CYS A 103 -11.38 1.18 -3.76
CA CYS A 103 -12.49 2.14 -3.90
C CYS A 103 -13.54 1.99 -2.81
N SER A 104 -13.83 0.76 -2.37
CA SER A 104 -14.78 0.50 -1.29
C SER A 104 -14.38 1.15 0.04
N LEU A 105 -13.08 1.27 0.32
CA LEU A 105 -12.56 1.93 1.52
C LEU A 105 -12.77 3.44 1.52
N PHE A 106 -12.94 4.05 0.35
CA PHE A 106 -13.10 5.49 0.15
C PHE A 106 -14.47 5.87 -0.39
N SER A 107 -15.48 5.00 -0.21
CA SER A 107 -16.85 5.21 -0.68
C SER A 107 -17.53 6.46 -0.12
N SER A 108 -17.01 7.06 0.96
CA SER A 108 -17.46 8.34 1.52
C SER A 108 -16.90 9.59 0.82
N TYR A 109 -15.94 9.45 -0.10
CA TYR A 109 -15.33 10.56 -0.86
C TYR A 109 -15.98 10.68 -2.24
N GLU A 110 -17.32 10.82 -2.26
CA GLU A 110 -18.08 11.13 -3.46
C GLU A 110 -17.68 12.52 -3.97
N GLY A 111 -16.88 12.59 -5.04
CA GLY A 111 -16.60 13.85 -5.74
C GLY A 111 -15.23 14.00 -6.41
N LEU A 112 -14.27 13.09 -6.21
CA LEU A 112 -12.89 13.28 -6.72
C LEU A 112 -12.33 12.16 -7.59
N TRP A 113 -13.08 11.09 -7.86
CA TRP A 113 -12.56 9.89 -8.53
C TRP A 113 -13.41 9.42 -9.73
N LEU A 114 -13.82 10.34 -10.62
CA LEU A 114 -14.28 9.96 -11.96
C LEU A 114 -13.15 10.15 -12.97
N ALA A 115 -12.27 9.15 -13.06
CA ALA A 115 -11.49 8.81 -14.26
C ALA A 115 -10.69 7.52 -13.99
N CYS A 116 -11.40 6.41 -13.89
CA CYS A 116 -10.88 5.10 -14.31
C CYS A 116 -11.76 4.64 -15.47
#